data_AF-A0A964RUA3-F1
#
_entry.id   AF-A0A964RUA3-F1
#
_cell.length_a   1.000
_cell.length_b   1.000
_cell.length_c   1.000
_cell.angle_alpha   90.00
_cell.angle_beta   90.00
_cell.angle_gamma   90.00
#
_symmetry.space_group_name_H-M   'P 1'
#
loop_
_entity.id
_entity.type
_entity.pdbx_description
1 polymer ?
#
loop_
_entity_poly.entity_id
_entity_poly.type
_entity_poly.pdbx_seq_one_letter_code
_entity_poly.pdbx_strand_id
1 'polypeptide(L)'
;MGFFKNFSERYPFLAILGNRYVLVIIFVIVWMMFLDNYSYFEHKVLDKEINELEDNKQYYINEIKKDSASIKQLKNADQTEKYAREKYYMKREDEDIYIIDFEEDAPKIEDSTSAL
;
A
#
# COMPACT_ATOMS: atom_id res chain seq x y z
N MET A 1 -6.05 -45.06 -43.96
CA MET A 1 -7.05 -43.99 -43.70
C MET A 1 -8.12 -44.50 -42.72
N GLY A 2 -7.75 -44.84 -41.49
CA GLY A 2 -8.65 -45.54 -40.55
C GLY A 2 -8.52 -45.13 -39.08
N PHE A 3 -7.59 -44.23 -38.74
CA PHE A 3 -7.36 -43.81 -37.35
C PHE A 3 -8.44 -42.85 -36.82
N PHE A 4 -9.02 -42.00 -37.67
CA PHE A 4 -9.98 -40.98 -37.25
C PHE A 4 -11.41 -41.50 -37.06
N LYS A 5 -11.79 -42.62 -37.69
CA LYS A 5 -13.15 -43.20 -37.53
C LYS A 5 -13.38 -43.73 -36.12
N ASN A 6 -12.39 -44.44 -35.57
CA ASN A 6 -12.50 -45.09 -34.26
C ASN A 6 -12.49 -44.11 -33.09
N PHE A 7 -11.95 -42.90 -33.29
CA PHE A 7 -11.86 -41.87 -32.25
C PHE A 7 -13.16 -41.05 -32.12
N SER A 8 -13.91 -40.90 -33.22
CA SER A 8 -15.16 -40.13 -33.26
C SER A 8 -16.35 -40.87 -32.61
N GLU A 9 -16.41 -42.20 -32.70
CA GLU A 9 -17.51 -43.00 -32.14
C GLU A 9 -17.46 -43.12 -30.61
N ARG A 10 -16.29 -42.91 -30.00
CA ARG A 10 -16.08 -43.11 -28.57
C ARG A 10 -16.42 -41.90 -27.71
N TYR A 11 -16.55 -40.73 -28.33
CA TYR A 11 -16.72 -39.45 -27.65
C TYR A 11 -17.74 -38.57 -28.37
N PRO A 12 -18.98 -38.42 -27.86
CA PRO A 12 -20.04 -37.67 -28.53
C PRO A 12 -19.71 -36.17 -28.71
N PHE A 13 -18.78 -35.62 -27.92
CA PHE A 13 -18.31 -34.25 -28.07
C PHE A 13 -17.43 -34.04 -29.32
N LEU A 14 -16.76 -35.07 -29.83
CA LEU A 14 -15.98 -34.97 -31.06
C LEU A 14 -16.86 -34.88 -32.32
N ALA A 15 -18.05 -35.48 -32.28
CA ALA A 15 -19.03 -35.33 -33.36
C ALA A 15 -19.48 -33.87 -33.52
N ILE A 16 -19.54 -33.12 -32.40
CA ILE A 16 -19.87 -31.68 -32.39
C ILE A 16 -18.71 -30.85 -32.95
N LEU A 17 -17.45 -31.22 -32.66
CA LEU A 17 -16.25 -30.58 -33.23
C LEU A 17 -16.04 -30.87 -34.73
N GLY A 18 -16.73 -31.84 -35.32
CA GLY A 18 -16.65 -32.14 -36.75
C GLY A 18 -17.32 -31.08 -37.65
N ASN A 19 -18.11 -30.18 -37.07
CA ASN A 19 -18.75 -29.10 -37.81
C ASN A 19 -17.83 -27.87 -37.91
N ARG A 20 -17.55 -27.42 -39.15
CA ARG A 20 -16.72 -26.24 -39.42
C ARG A 20 -17.15 -24.99 -38.65
N TYR A 21 -18.44 -24.81 -38.40
CA TYR A 21 -18.96 -23.65 -37.66
C TYR A 21 -18.61 -23.72 -36.18
N VAL A 22 -18.60 -24.91 -35.58
CA VAL A 22 -18.24 -25.11 -34.16
C VAL A 22 -16.76 -24.81 -33.95
N LEU A 23 -15.88 -25.22 -34.88
CA LEU A 23 -14.46 -24.92 -34.80
C LEU A 23 -14.18 -23.41 -34.86
N VAL A 24 -14.89 -22.68 -35.74
CA VAL A 24 -14.78 -21.21 -35.82
C VAL A 24 -15.29 -20.56 -34.53
N ILE A 25 -16.40 -21.04 -33.97
CA ILE A 25 -16.94 -20.52 -32.69
C ILE A 25 -15.97 -20.78 -31.54
N ILE A 26 -15.42 -21.99 -31.42
CA ILE A 26 -14.42 -22.33 -30.40
C ILE A 26 -13.19 -21.44 -30.57
N PHE A 27 -12.71 -21.25 -31.80
CA PHE A 27 -11.58 -20.36 -32.07
C PHE A 27 -11.86 -18.92 -31.62
N VAL A 28 -13.04 -18.38 -31.92
CA VAL A 28 -13.44 -17.03 -31.50
C VAL A 28 -13.59 -16.93 -29.97
N ILE A 29 -14.11 -17.96 -29.30
CA ILE A 29 -14.22 -18.00 -27.83
C ILE A 29 -12.84 -18.05 -27.19
N VAL A 30 -11.95 -18.90 -27.68
CA VAL A 30 -10.57 -19.00 -27.20
C VAL A 30 -9.83 -17.69 -27.47
N TRP A 31 -10.03 -17.07 -28.64
CA TRP A 31 -9.49 -15.75 -28.94
C TRP A 31 -9.99 -14.68 -27.96
N MET A 32 -11.29 -14.64 -27.70
CA MET A 32 -11.88 -13.71 -26.75
C MET A 32 -11.37 -13.92 -25.32
N MET A 33 -11.14 -15.17 -24.90
CA MET A 33 -10.65 -15.49 -23.56
C MET A 33 -9.15 -15.21 -23.37
N PHE A 34 -8.32 -15.58 -24.37
CA PHE A 34 -6.86 -15.49 -24.25
C PHE A 34 -6.28 -14.18 -24.81
N LEU A 35 -6.90 -13.58 -25.82
CA LEU A 35 -6.40 -12.37 -26.49
C LEU A 35 -7.16 -11.10 -26.10
N ASP A 36 -8.49 -11.14 -25.94
CA ASP A 36 -9.32 -9.94 -25.70
C ASP A 36 -9.53 -9.57 -24.22
N ASN A 37 -8.55 -9.73 -23.32
CA ASN A 37 -8.65 -9.12 -21.98
C ASN A 37 -9.74 -9.69 -21.03
N TYR A 38 -9.90 -10.99 -20.86
CA TYR A 38 -10.43 -11.48 -19.57
C TYR A 38 -9.30 -11.61 -18.54
N SER A 39 -8.59 -10.50 -18.34
CA SER A 39 -7.57 -10.38 -17.30
C SER A 39 -8.30 -10.31 -15.95
N TYR A 40 -8.63 -11.48 -15.42
CA TYR A 40 -8.97 -11.65 -13.99
C TYR A 40 -7.88 -11.02 -13.09
N PHE A 41 -6.66 -10.88 -13.61
CA PHE A 41 -5.54 -10.18 -12.98
C PHE A 41 -5.74 -8.66 -12.90
N GLU A 42 -6.33 -8.02 -13.91
CA GLU A 42 -6.56 -6.57 -13.95
C GLU A 42 -7.45 -6.11 -12.80
N HIS A 43 -8.53 -6.86 -12.54
CA HIS A 43 -9.44 -6.54 -11.45
C HIS A 43 -8.77 -6.63 -10.08
N LYS A 44 -7.83 -7.57 -9.88
CA LYS A 44 -7.09 -7.66 -8.61
C LYS A 44 -6.14 -6.49 -8.40
N VAL A 45 -5.58 -5.93 -9.47
CA VAL A 45 -4.73 -4.74 -9.39
C VAL A 45 -5.58 -3.51 -9.06
N LEU A 46 -6.70 -3.34 -9.77
CA LEU A 46 -7.65 -2.25 -9.48
C LEU A 46 -8.20 -2.32 -8.06
N ASP A 47 -8.63 -3.50 -7.60
CA ASP A 47 -9.14 -3.69 -6.23
C ASP A 47 -8.06 -3.36 -5.18
N LYS A 48 -6.79 -3.70 -5.46
CA LYS A 48 -5.68 -3.34 -4.58
C LYS A 48 -5.47 -1.84 -4.53
N GLU A 49 -5.50 -1.16 -5.68
CA GLU A 49 -5.34 0.29 -5.78
C GLU A 49 -6.49 1.02 -5.07
N ILE A 50 -7.72 0.52 -5.20
CA ILE A 50 -8.90 1.03 -4.48
C ILE A 50 -8.70 0.91 -2.97
N ASN A 51 -8.27 -0.26 -2.48
CA ASN A 51 -8.03 -0.45 -1.04
C ASN A 51 -6.91 0.48 -0.53
N GLU A 52 -5.82 0.64 -1.28
CA GLU A 52 -4.73 1.53 -0.92
C GLU A 52 -5.17 3.00 -0.85
N LEU A 53 -6.01 3.44 -1.80
CA LEU A 53 -6.60 4.78 -1.79
C LEU A 53 -7.55 5.00 -0.60
N GLU A 54 -8.37 4.01 -0.26
CA GLU A 54 -9.29 4.06 0.88
C GLU A 54 -8.52 4.12 2.22
N ASP A 55 -7.47 3.31 2.36
CA ASP A 55 -6.60 3.30 3.54
C ASP A 55 -5.87 4.64 3.70
N ASN A 56 -5.30 5.18 2.61
CA ASN A 56 -4.66 6.49 2.61
C ASN A 56 -5.64 7.60 3.02
N LYS A 57 -6.87 7.56 2.48
CA LYS A 57 -7.92 8.51 2.85
C LYS A 57 -8.25 8.42 4.34
N GLN A 58 -8.40 7.22 4.89
CA GLN A 58 -8.66 7.03 6.33
C GLN A 58 -7.50 7.54 7.19
N TYR A 59 -6.26 7.27 6.79
CA TYR A 59 -5.07 7.78 7.46
C TYR A 59 -5.09 9.31 7.56
N TYR A 60 -5.28 10.01 6.44
CA TYR A 60 -5.31 11.48 6.45
C TYR A 60 -6.50 12.06 7.21
N ILE A 61 -7.68 11.45 7.14
CA ILE A 61 -8.84 11.88 7.96
C ILE A 61 -8.51 11.79 9.45
N ASN A 62 -7.85 10.72 9.87
CA ASN A 62 -7.48 10.53 11.27
C ASN A 62 -6.39 11.53 11.71
N GLU A 63 -5.38 11.77 10.87
CA GLU A 63 -4.34 12.74 11.19
C GLU A 63 -4.90 14.17 11.26
N ILE A 64 -5.78 14.57 10.32
CA ILE A 64 -6.48 15.86 10.38
C ILE A 64 -7.28 16.00 11.68
N LYS A 65 -7.94 14.94 12.14
CA LYS A 65 -8.71 14.96 13.39
C LYS A 65 -7.80 15.15 14.60
N LYS A 66 -6.67 14.46 14.63
CA LYS A 66 -5.64 14.58 15.67
C LYS A 66 -4.98 15.95 15.68
N ASP A 67 -4.65 16.48 14.51
CA ASP A 67 -4.06 17.82 14.35
C ASP A 67 -5.07 18.89 14.75
N SER A 68 -6.34 18.75 14.37
CA SER A 68 -7.40 19.67 14.79
C SER A 68 -7.59 19.68 16.31
N ALA A 69 -7.48 18.52 16.96
CA ALA A 69 -7.50 18.44 18.42
C ALA A 69 -6.28 19.13 19.04
N SER A 70 -5.09 18.94 18.45
CA SER A 70 -3.84 19.58 18.90
C SER A 70 -3.90 21.09 18.73
N ILE A 71 -4.35 21.60 17.58
CA ILE A 71 -4.58 23.03 17.32
C ILE A 71 -5.58 23.61 18.32
N LYS A 72 -6.64 22.87 18.67
CA LYS A 72 -7.61 23.32 19.66
C LYS A 72 -6.98 23.46 21.05
N GLN A 73 -6.04 22.60 21.41
CA GLN A 73 -5.26 22.74 22.64
C GLN A 73 -4.35 23.98 22.58
N LEU A 74 -3.74 24.26 21.43
CA LEU A 74 -2.91 25.45 21.16
C LEU A 74 -3.69 26.78 21.02
N LYS A 75 -5.03 26.78 21.17
CA LYS A 75 -5.79 28.04 21.23
C LYS A 75 -5.69 28.73 22.60
N ASN A 76 -5.35 27.99 23.64
CA ASN A 76 -5.16 28.56 24.98
C ASN A 76 -3.71 29.01 25.14
N ALA A 77 -3.50 30.28 25.49
CA ALA A 77 -2.15 30.86 25.63
C ALA A 77 -1.23 30.02 26.54
N ASP A 78 -1.76 29.53 27.67
CA ASP A 78 -1.02 28.70 28.63
C ASP A 78 -0.56 27.36 28.03
N GLN A 79 -1.40 26.73 27.20
CA GLN A 79 -1.08 25.45 26.55
C GLN A 79 -0.09 25.65 25.40
N THR A 80 -0.17 26.77 24.70
CA THR A 80 0.77 27.14 23.63
C THR A 80 2.15 27.43 24.20
N GLU A 81 2.23 28.18 25.29
CA GLU A 81 3.50 28.43 25.98
C GLU A 81 4.13 27.13 26.48
N LYS A 82 3.33 26.26 27.11
CA LYS A 82 3.78 24.93 27.55
C LYS A 82 4.34 24.10 26.38
N TYR A 83 3.62 24.03 25.27
CA TYR A 83 4.07 23.30 24.08
C TYR A 83 5.35 23.88 23.48
N ALA A 84 5.46 25.21 23.38
CA ALA A 84 6.66 25.87 22.88
C ALA A 84 7.89 25.60 23.77
N ARG A 85 7.70 25.55 25.09
CA ARG A 85 8.76 25.23 26.06
C ARG A 85 9.16 23.76 26.03
N GLU A 86 8.20 22.82 25.96
CA GLU A 86 8.48 21.39 25.99
C GLU A 86 9.03 20.84 24.66
N LYS A 87 8.54 21.35 23.52
CA LYS A 87 8.98 20.86 22.20
C LYS A 87 10.11 21.64 21.55
N TYR A 88 10.15 22.94 21.77
CA TYR A 88 11.10 23.82 21.08
C TYR A 88 12.04 24.55 22.04
N TYR A 89 11.94 24.29 23.36
CA TYR A 89 12.77 24.93 24.39
C TYR A 89 12.77 26.46 24.27
N MET A 90 11.65 27.05 23.86
CA MET A 90 11.53 28.51 23.75
C MET A 90 11.66 29.17 25.13
N LYS A 91 12.45 30.25 25.18
CA LYS A 91 12.66 31.08 26.38
C LYS A 91 12.28 32.54 26.12
N ARG A 92 11.96 33.27 27.19
CA ARG A 92 11.90 34.74 27.14
C ARG A 92 13.31 35.33 27.17
N GLU A 93 13.44 36.60 26.79
CA GLU A 93 14.75 37.29 26.79
C GLU A 93 15.35 37.43 28.20
N ASP A 94 14.50 37.41 29.23
CA ASP A 94 14.85 37.50 30.65
C ASP A 94 14.95 36.13 31.35
N GLU A 95 14.96 35.02 30.61
CA GLU A 95 15.07 33.66 31.16
C GLU A 95 16.34 32.90 30.68
N ASP A 96 16.95 32.16 31.60
CA ASP A 96 18.04 31.23 31.35
C ASP A 96 17.56 29.78 31.48
N ILE A 97 17.82 28.95 30.45
CA ILE A 97 17.46 27.53 30.43
C ILE A 97 18.70 26.71 30.77
N TYR A 98 18.56 25.79 31.73
CA TYR A 98 19.58 24.80 32.08
C TYR A 98 19.10 23.41 31.62
N ILE A 99 19.88 22.76 30.75
CA ILE A 99 19.68 21.35 30.38
C ILE A 99 20.61 20.52 31.26
N ILE A 100 20.05 19.60 32.03
CA ILE A 100 20.81 18.72 32.92
C ILE A 100 20.83 17.34 32.27
N ASP A 101 21.97 16.99 31.68
CA ASP A 101 22.22 15.65 31.15
C ASP A 101 23.00 14.85 32.19
N PHE A 102 22.53 13.65 32.51
CA PHE A 102 23.24 12.73 33.39
C PHE A 102 24.18 11.85 32.55
N GLU A 103 25.45 11.73 32.95
CA GLU A 103 26.48 10.97 32.22
C GLU A 103 26.13 9.49 31.98
N GLU A 104 25.16 8.93 32.73
CA GLU A 104 24.69 7.56 32.55
C GLU A 104 23.90 7.33 31.25
N ASP A 105 23.36 8.39 30.64
CA ASP A 105 22.54 8.34 29.42
C ASP A 105 23.30 8.72 28.12
N ALA A 106 24.59 9.03 28.22
CA ALA A 106 25.42 9.36 27.07
C ALA A 106 25.81 8.08 26.30
N PRO A 107 25.63 8.00 24.96
CA PRO A 107 26.19 6.90 24.18
C PRO A 107 27.71 6.92 24.33
N LYS A 108 28.29 5.78 24.74
CA LYS A 108 29.73 5.59 24.83
C LYS A 108 30.35 5.80 23.45
N ILE A 109 30.92 6.98 23.22
CA ILE A 109 31.76 7.24 22.05
C ILE A 109 33.10 6.55 22.35
N GLU A 110 33.31 5.37 21.77
CA GLU A 110 34.58 4.66 21.81
C GLU A 110 35.55 5.41 20.89
N ASP A 111 36.44 6.20 21.48
CA ASP A 111 37.43 7.01 20.77
C ASP A 111 38.42 6.09 20.04
N SER A 112 38.26 5.99 18.72
CA SER A 112 39.13 5.22 17.81
C SER A 112 40.48 5.91 17.51
N THR A 113 41.04 6.62 18.50
CA THR A 113 42.33 7.30 18.39
C THR A 113 43.39 6.63 19.26
N SER A 114 43.65 5.36 19.00
CA SER A 114 44.86 4.65 19.46
C SER A 114 45.54 3.96 18.27
N ALA A 115 45.87 4.76 17.26
CA ALA A 115 46.75 4.35 16.17
C ALA A 115 47.53 5.56 15.64
N LEU A 116 48.43 6.09 16.48
CA LEU A 116 49.67 6.75 16.08
C LEU A 116 50.77 6.38 17.08
#